data_AF-K1URK6-F1
#
_entry.id   AF-K1URK6-F1
#
_cell.length_a   1.000
_cell.length_b   1.000
_cell.length_c   1.000
_cell.angle_alpha   90.00
_cell.angle_beta   90.00
_cell.angle_gamma   90.00
#
_symmetry.space_group_name_H-M   'P 1'
#
loop_
_entity.id
_entity.type
_entity.pdbx_description
1 polymer ?
#
loop_
_entity_poly.entity_id
_entity_poly.type
_entity_poly.pdbx_seq_one_letter_code
_entity_poly.pdbx_strand_id
1 'polypeptide(L)'
;MHILANSDTVEDQLLKLQVRDAVLEQVTAATQYAETKQQAVQTLRTAMPDLQRTAQRTLRHAGSSQQVQCRLEEIPFAARRYSGFWLPAGTYTALRIELGSAQGHNWFCVLYPALCVGSSEARYADTEENALVFGGYQVRFALLDTARSVWQKITD
;
A
#
# COMPACT_ATOMS: atom_id res chain seq x y z
N MET A 1 -4.61 -1.76 3.03
CA MET A 1 -3.27 -1.38 3.48
C MET A 1 -3.28 0.09 3.82
N HIS A 2 -2.74 0.41 4.97
CA HIS A 2 -2.65 1.77 5.50
C HIS A 2 -1.17 2.01 5.76
N ILE A 3 -0.51 2.85 4.95
CA ILE A 3 0.90 3.16 5.17
C ILE A 3 1.05 4.62 5.54
N LEU A 4 1.63 4.88 6.71
CA LEU A 4 2.02 6.21 7.15
C LEU A 4 3.52 6.39 6.92
N ALA A 5 3.86 7.45 6.18
CA ALA A 5 5.24 7.86 5.98
C ALA A 5 5.80 8.53 7.25
N ASN A 6 7.13 8.61 7.35
CA ASN A 6 7.76 9.31 8.47
C ASN A 6 7.43 10.81 8.49
N SER A 7 7.30 11.45 7.32
CA SER A 7 6.88 12.84 7.16
C SER A 7 6.26 13.08 5.77
N ASP A 8 5.95 14.34 5.48
CA ASP A 8 5.42 14.80 4.19
C ASP A 8 6.49 15.26 3.19
N THR A 9 7.77 15.08 3.53
CA THR A 9 8.85 15.29 2.56
C THR A 9 8.69 14.34 1.37
N VAL A 10 9.05 14.80 0.17
CA VAL A 10 8.98 13.99 -1.06
C VAL A 10 9.75 12.68 -0.91
N GLU A 11 10.87 12.71 -0.20
CA GLU A 11 11.69 11.52 0.12
C GLU A 11 10.92 10.49 0.95
N ASP A 12 10.30 10.89 2.08
CA ASP A 12 9.50 9.97 2.91
C ASP A 12 8.26 9.44 2.17
N GLN A 13 7.66 10.25 1.29
CA GLN A 13 6.55 9.82 0.45
C GLN A 13 7.01 8.79 -0.62
N LEU A 14 8.20 8.95 -1.21
CA LEU A 14 8.79 7.98 -2.12
C LEU A 14 9.18 6.67 -1.41
N LEU A 15 9.78 6.75 -0.21
CA LEU A 15 10.08 5.59 0.64
C LEU A 15 8.79 4.81 0.98
N LYS A 16 7.71 5.51 1.32
CA LYS A 16 6.38 4.90 1.51
C LYS A 16 5.90 4.13 0.27
N LEU A 17 6.06 4.69 -0.93
CA LEU A 17 5.64 4.03 -2.18
C LEU A 17 6.48 2.77 -2.47
N GLN A 18 7.79 2.82 -2.24
CA GLN A 18 8.65 1.63 -2.38
C GLN A 18 8.28 0.52 -1.39
N VAL A 19 8.03 0.88 -0.11
CA VAL A 19 7.55 -0.07 0.91
C VAL A 19 6.17 -0.62 0.55
N ARG A 20 5.26 0.22 0.04
CA ARG A 20 3.93 -0.20 -0.46
C ARG A 20 4.06 -1.32 -1.46
N ASP A 21 4.87 -1.14 -2.49
CA ASP A 21 4.93 -2.06 -3.64
C ASP A 21 5.59 -3.39 -3.22
N ALA A 22 6.69 -3.34 -2.49
CA ALA A 22 7.38 -4.53 -1.99
C ALA A 22 6.52 -5.37 -1.01
N VAL A 23 5.76 -4.72 -0.14
CA VAL A 23 4.87 -5.42 0.80
C VAL A 23 3.60 -5.91 0.11
N LEU A 24 3.06 -5.17 -0.86
CA LEU A 24 1.89 -5.57 -1.65
C LEU A 24 2.14 -6.86 -2.44
N GLU A 25 3.31 -6.99 -3.07
CA GLU A 25 3.74 -8.21 -3.75
C GLU A 25 3.73 -9.42 -2.78
N GLN A 26 4.37 -9.26 -1.61
CA GLN A 26 4.44 -10.33 -0.61
C GLN A 26 3.07 -10.68 -0.01
N VAL A 27 2.21 -9.69 0.27
CA VAL A 27 0.83 -9.95 0.72
C VAL A 27 0.07 -10.74 -0.34
N THR A 28 0.15 -10.33 -1.61
CA THR A 28 -0.54 -10.99 -2.72
C THR A 28 -0.13 -12.45 -2.82
N ALA A 29 1.18 -12.72 -2.79
CA ALA A 29 1.72 -14.08 -2.79
C ALA A 29 1.30 -14.89 -1.54
N ALA A 30 1.23 -14.27 -0.36
CA ALA A 30 0.81 -14.93 0.86
C ALA A 30 -0.69 -15.29 0.86
N THR A 31 -1.56 -14.41 0.35
CA THR A 31 -3.01 -14.61 0.38
C THR A 31 -3.60 -15.27 -0.86
N GLN A 32 -2.79 -15.60 -1.89
CA GLN A 32 -3.28 -16.13 -3.17
C GLN A 32 -4.14 -17.41 -3.07
N TYR A 33 -3.93 -18.22 -2.02
CA TYR A 33 -4.67 -19.47 -1.76
C TYR A 33 -5.72 -19.33 -0.64
N ALA A 34 -6.01 -18.12 -0.17
CA ALA A 34 -7.01 -17.91 0.88
C ALA A 34 -8.42 -17.76 0.29
N GLU A 35 -9.26 -18.75 0.53
CA GLU A 35 -10.66 -18.79 0.04
C GLU A 35 -11.61 -17.93 0.89
N THR A 36 -11.21 -17.58 2.12
CA THR A 36 -12.02 -16.82 3.08
C THR A 36 -11.26 -15.65 3.71
N LYS A 37 -11.98 -14.61 4.14
CA LYS A 37 -11.43 -13.49 4.93
C LYS A 37 -10.64 -14.00 6.15
N GLN A 38 -11.16 -15.01 6.85
CA GLN A 38 -10.55 -15.56 8.07
C GLN A 38 -9.20 -16.24 7.77
N GLN A 39 -9.12 -17.06 6.71
CA GLN A 39 -7.86 -17.65 6.24
C GLN A 39 -6.86 -16.55 5.84
N ALA A 40 -7.28 -15.56 5.04
CA ALA A 40 -6.41 -14.48 4.59
C ALA A 40 -5.85 -13.65 5.78
N VAL A 41 -6.69 -13.32 6.76
CA VAL A 41 -6.27 -12.66 8.01
C VAL A 41 -5.29 -13.54 8.79
N GLN A 42 -5.54 -14.85 8.90
CA GLN A 42 -4.65 -15.74 9.63
C GLN A 42 -3.29 -15.90 8.93
N THR A 43 -3.27 -16.02 7.61
CA THR A 43 -2.02 -16.06 6.83
C THR A 43 -1.23 -14.75 6.97
N LEU A 44 -1.90 -13.59 6.96
CA LEU A 44 -1.25 -12.31 7.21
C LEU A 44 -0.72 -12.16 8.64
N ARG A 45 -1.38 -12.73 9.65
CA ARG A 45 -0.85 -12.79 11.03
C ARG A 45 0.44 -13.62 11.08
N THR A 46 0.47 -14.79 10.45
CA THR A 46 1.67 -15.63 10.37
C THR A 46 2.81 -14.96 9.59
N ALA A 47 2.48 -14.28 8.48
CA ALA A 47 3.45 -13.59 7.64
C ALA A 47 3.95 -12.25 8.23
N MET A 48 3.32 -11.71 9.28
CA MET A 48 3.60 -10.37 9.81
C MET A 48 5.09 -10.08 10.09
N PRO A 49 5.89 -10.99 10.69
CA PRO A 49 7.31 -10.75 10.91
C PRO A 49 8.10 -10.63 9.59
N ASP A 50 7.70 -11.36 8.54
CA ASP A 50 8.32 -11.27 7.22
C ASP A 50 7.88 -10.02 6.46
N LEU A 51 6.62 -9.61 6.55
CA LEU A 51 6.13 -8.35 5.97
C LEU A 51 6.90 -7.14 6.56
N GLN A 52 7.12 -7.13 7.88
CA GLN A 52 7.95 -6.11 8.55
C GLN A 52 9.43 -6.20 8.14
N ARG A 53 9.99 -7.42 8.00
CA ARG A 53 11.36 -7.60 7.47
C ARG A 53 11.51 -7.06 6.05
N THR A 54 10.53 -7.28 5.18
CA THR A 54 10.51 -6.79 3.79
C THR A 54 10.50 -5.27 3.77
N ALA A 55 9.54 -4.64 4.43
CA ALA A 55 9.48 -3.18 4.55
C ALA A 55 10.80 -2.57 5.09
N GLN A 56 11.35 -3.17 6.16
CA GLN A 56 12.61 -2.72 6.77
C GLN A 56 13.84 -2.96 5.86
N ARG A 57 13.83 -3.97 4.99
CA ARG A 57 14.85 -4.17 3.94
C ARG A 57 14.72 -3.14 2.84
N THR A 58 13.51 -2.86 2.35
CA THR A 58 13.26 -1.83 1.34
C THR A 58 13.80 -0.47 1.76
N LEU A 59 13.48 -0.02 2.99
CA LEU A 59 14.03 1.23 3.52
C LEU A 59 15.57 1.24 3.55
N ARG A 60 16.20 0.16 4.02
CA ARG A 60 17.67 0.06 4.08
C ARG A 60 18.33 0.04 2.70
N HIS A 61 17.70 -0.59 1.70
CA HIS A 61 18.19 -0.57 0.31
C HIS A 61 18.08 0.83 -0.31
N ALA A 62 17.10 1.63 0.13
CA ALA A 62 16.96 3.04 -0.23
C ALA A 62 17.81 4.00 0.63
N GLY A 63 18.71 3.49 1.48
CA GLY A 63 19.60 4.29 2.34
C GLY A 63 18.97 4.79 3.65
N SER A 64 17.71 4.46 3.93
CA SER A 64 17.00 4.91 5.13
C SER A 64 17.17 3.96 6.32
N SER A 65 17.39 4.54 7.50
CA SER A 65 17.52 3.86 8.80
C SER A 65 16.24 3.89 9.65
N GLN A 66 15.15 4.46 9.11
CA GLN A 66 13.85 4.54 9.78
C GLN A 66 13.36 3.15 10.21
N GLN A 67 12.77 3.05 11.39
CA GLN A 67 12.15 1.82 11.87
C GLN A 67 10.80 1.58 11.18
N VAL A 68 10.41 0.32 11.01
CA VAL A 68 9.08 -0.08 10.54
C VAL A 68 8.34 -0.86 11.62
N GLN A 69 7.08 -0.49 11.84
CA GLN A 69 6.12 -1.30 12.60
C GLN A 69 4.97 -1.75 11.68
N CYS A 70 4.69 -3.05 11.66
CA CYS A 70 3.54 -3.62 10.95
C CYS A 70 2.54 -4.24 11.94
N ARG A 71 1.24 -4.06 11.69
CA ARG A 71 0.16 -4.73 12.44
C ARG A 71 -1.08 -4.95 11.58
N LEU A 72 -1.96 -5.84 12.02
CA LEU A 72 -3.36 -5.79 11.59
C LEU A 72 -4.14 -4.93 12.58
N GLU A 73 -4.99 -4.04 12.06
CA GLU A 73 -5.94 -3.24 12.85
C GLU A 73 -7.33 -3.30 12.21
N GLU A 74 -8.36 -3.18 13.04
CA GLU A 74 -9.76 -3.07 12.60
C GLU A 74 -10.13 -1.59 12.48
N ILE A 75 -10.43 -1.13 11.28
CA ILE A 75 -10.70 0.29 11.00
C ILE A 75 -12.20 0.46 10.65
N PRO A 76 -12.94 1.36 11.31
CA PRO A 76 -14.28 1.73 10.88
C PRO A 76 -14.20 2.52 9.57
N PHE A 77 -14.99 2.13 8.57
CA PHE A 77 -15.08 2.80 7.29
C PHE A 77 -16.52 3.24 7.04
N ALA A 78 -16.70 4.50 6.65
CA ALA A 78 -17.99 5.00 6.18
C ALA A 78 -18.31 4.40 4.80
N ALA A 79 -19.60 4.29 4.49
CA ALA A 79 -20.04 3.82 3.17
C ALA A 79 -19.47 4.74 2.08
N ARG A 80 -18.83 4.17 1.06
CA ARG A 80 -18.17 4.94 0.00
C ARG A 80 -18.54 4.38 -1.37
N ARG A 81 -19.00 5.27 -2.25
CA ARG A 81 -19.30 4.95 -3.64
C ARG A 81 -18.08 5.22 -4.51
N TYR A 82 -17.70 4.24 -5.31
CA TYR A 82 -16.61 4.31 -6.28
C TYR A 82 -17.20 4.24 -7.70
N SER A 83 -16.37 4.39 -8.73
CA SER A 83 -16.82 4.09 -10.09
C SER A 83 -17.16 2.58 -10.18
N GLY A 84 -18.38 2.25 -10.59
CA GLY A 84 -18.82 0.86 -10.80
C GLY A 84 -19.24 0.03 -9.57
N PHE A 85 -18.92 0.40 -8.32
CA PHE A 85 -19.38 -0.35 -7.13
C PHE A 85 -19.56 0.51 -5.86
N TRP A 86 -20.17 -0.09 -4.85
CA TRP A 86 -20.44 0.52 -3.55
C TRP A 86 -19.80 -0.31 -2.43
N LEU A 87 -18.99 0.34 -1.59
CA LEU A 87 -18.41 -0.27 -0.40
C LEU A 87 -19.30 0.11 0.81
N PRO A 88 -19.92 -0.87 1.50
CA PRO A 88 -20.80 -0.58 2.63
C PRO A 88 -20.04 0.00 3.82
N ALA A 89 -20.74 0.72 4.70
CA ALA A 89 -20.20 1.09 6.00
C ALA A 89 -19.95 -0.17 6.84
N GLY A 90 -18.85 -0.21 7.59
CA GLY A 90 -18.50 -1.36 8.42
C GLY A 90 -17.08 -1.29 8.95
N THR A 91 -16.68 -2.33 9.69
CA THR A 91 -15.33 -2.45 10.23
C THR A 91 -14.51 -3.40 9.36
N TYR A 92 -13.35 -2.93 8.91
CA TYR A 92 -12.50 -3.65 7.96
C TYR A 92 -11.12 -3.91 8.55
N THR A 93 -10.65 -5.16 8.41
CA THR A 93 -9.31 -5.57 8.80
C THR A 93 -8.29 -5.02 7.81
N ALA A 94 -7.37 -4.18 8.27
CA ALA A 94 -6.34 -3.57 7.45
C ALA A 94 -4.92 -3.94 7.95
N LEU A 95 -4.02 -4.25 7.01
CA LEU A 95 -2.59 -4.19 7.27
C LEU A 95 -2.17 -2.72 7.38
N ARG A 96 -1.68 -2.33 8.55
CA ARG A 96 -1.12 -1.02 8.87
C ARG A 96 0.40 -1.12 8.97
N ILE A 97 1.07 -0.16 8.34
CA ILE A 97 2.52 -0.06 8.26
C ILE A 97 2.89 1.38 8.63
N GLU A 98 3.78 1.54 9.59
CA GLU A 98 4.24 2.82 10.12
C GLU A 98 5.75 2.93 9.91
N LEU A 99 6.17 3.99 9.23
CA LEU A 99 7.57 4.28 8.92
C LEU A 99 8.04 5.44 9.80
N GLY A 100 9.15 5.25 10.52
CA GLY A 100 9.73 6.27 11.40
C GLY A 100 8.72 6.80 12.42
N SER A 101 8.47 8.12 12.40
CA SER A 101 7.51 8.78 13.32
C SER A 101 6.04 8.66 12.91
N ALA A 102 5.75 8.12 11.72
CA ALA A 102 4.40 7.95 11.16
C ALA A 102 3.55 9.24 11.08
N GLN A 103 4.17 10.41 10.92
CA GLN A 103 3.48 11.71 10.88
C GLN A 103 3.05 12.13 9.46
N GLY A 104 3.53 11.46 8.41
CA GLY A 104 3.22 11.81 7.02
C GLY A 104 1.86 11.29 6.52
N HIS A 105 1.39 11.89 5.43
CA HIS A 105 0.11 11.59 4.79
C HIS A 105 -0.13 10.09 4.59
N ASN A 106 -1.35 9.68 4.88
CA ASN A 106 -1.85 8.32 4.67
C ASN A 106 -1.91 7.96 3.18
N TRP A 107 -1.42 6.78 2.80
CA TRP A 107 -1.90 6.08 1.60
C TRP A 107 -2.81 4.92 1.98
N PHE A 108 -4.12 5.04 1.67
CA PHE A 108 -5.09 3.97 1.80
C PHE A 108 -5.15 3.17 0.51
N CYS A 109 -4.35 2.11 0.40
CA CYS A 109 -4.49 1.14 -0.69
C CYS A 109 -5.53 0.09 -0.29
N VAL A 110 -6.63 -0.02 -1.04
CA VAL A 110 -7.54 -1.17 -0.94
C VAL A 110 -6.74 -2.37 -1.46
N LEU A 111 -6.25 -3.22 -0.54
CA LEU A 111 -5.18 -4.21 -0.77
C LEU A 111 -5.64 -5.46 -1.58
N TYR A 112 -6.65 -5.33 -2.45
CA TYR A 112 -7.79 -6.19 -2.12
C TYR A 112 -8.86 -6.61 -3.18
N PRO A 113 -8.82 -7.93 -3.58
CA PRO A 113 -9.92 -8.93 -3.73
C PRO A 113 -9.73 -10.25 -2.88
N ALA A 114 -10.79 -10.89 -2.30
CA ALA A 114 -10.73 -11.72 -1.02
C ALA A 114 -11.38 -11.08 0.30
N LEU A 115 -10.59 -10.51 1.24
CA LEU A 115 -10.90 -9.69 2.47
C LEU A 115 -12.11 -8.70 2.64
N CYS A 116 -12.52 -7.79 1.72
CA CYS A 116 -13.53 -6.74 2.03
C CYS A 116 -14.98 -7.04 1.62
N VAL A 117 -15.23 -7.80 0.54
CA VAL A 117 -16.60 -8.22 0.17
C VAL A 117 -16.54 -9.64 -0.38
N GLY A 118 -17.55 -10.46 -0.10
CA GLY A 118 -17.72 -11.74 -0.77
C GLY A 118 -17.93 -11.57 -2.27
N SER A 119 -17.69 -12.65 -3.03
CA SER A 119 -17.64 -12.72 -4.50
C SER A 119 -16.58 -11.85 -5.18
N SER A 120 -15.63 -12.55 -5.79
CA SER A 120 -14.77 -12.10 -6.88
C SER A 120 -15.55 -11.43 -8.02
N GLU A 121 -15.10 -10.27 -8.51
CA GLU A 121 -15.20 -9.76 -9.90
C GLU A 121 -14.86 -8.26 -10.07
N ALA A 122 -14.47 -7.55 -9.00
CA ALA A 122 -14.15 -6.12 -9.06
C ALA A 122 -12.92 -5.76 -9.94
N ARG A 123 -13.16 -5.51 -11.22
CA ARG A 123 -12.35 -4.60 -12.06
C ARG A 123 -13.02 -3.21 -11.99
N TYR A 124 -12.24 -2.16 -11.74
CA TYR A 124 -12.76 -0.80 -11.69
C TYR A 124 -13.05 -0.31 -13.13
N ALA A 125 -13.95 0.65 -13.31
CA ALA A 125 -14.29 1.14 -14.65
C ALA A 125 -13.17 2.02 -15.24
N ASP A 126 -12.42 2.73 -14.38
CA ASP A 126 -11.35 3.63 -14.80
C ASP A 126 -9.99 2.93 -14.80
N THR A 127 -9.21 3.14 -15.86
CA THR A 127 -7.82 2.64 -15.98
C THR A 127 -6.87 3.30 -14.97
N GLU A 128 -7.09 4.55 -14.57
CA GLU A 128 -6.29 5.23 -13.54
C GLU A 128 -6.60 4.68 -12.13
N GLU A 129 -7.88 4.43 -11.82
CA GLU A 129 -8.27 3.78 -10.55
C GLU A 129 -7.73 2.35 -10.47
N ASN A 130 -7.78 1.57 -11.57
CA ASN A 130 -7.10 0.27 -11.63
C ASN A 130 -5.57 0.42 -11.50
N ALA A 131 -4.94 1.47 -12.04
CA ALA A 131 -3.50 1.69 -11.90
C ALA A 131 -3.09 2.03 -10.45
N LEU A 132 -3.98 2.65 -9.67
CA LEU A 132 -3.78 2.99 -8.26
C LEU A 132 -3.97 1.79 -7.30
N VAL A 133 -4.70 0.76 -7.74
CA VAL A 133 -5.11 -0.41 -6.91
C VAL A 133 -4.44 -1.72 -7.35
N PHE A 134 -4.22 -1.91 -8.65
CA PHE A 134 -3.69 -3.14 -9.26
C PHE A 134 -2.49 -2.89 -10.20
N GLY A 135 -2.29 -1.66 -10.67
CA GLY A 135 -1.12 -1.31 -11.46
C GLY A 135 0.13 -1.31 -10.59
N GLY A 136 1.12 -2.11 -10.96
CA GLY A 136 2.48 -1.87 -10.49
C GLY A 136 2.88 -0.46 -10.92
N TYR A 137 3.05 0.45 -9.95
CA TYR A 137 3.38 1.85 -10.20
C TYR A 137 4.78 1.92 -10.79
N GLN A 138 4.88 1.84 -12.12
CA GLN A 138 6.17 1.69 -12.78
C GLN A 138 7.07 2.88 -12.43
N VAL A 139 8.17 2.58 -11.74
CA VAL A 139 9.22 3.52 -11.27
C VAL A 139 9.72 4.46 -12.39
N ARG A 140 9.48 4.10 -13.65
CA ARG A 140 9.66 4.95 -14.84
C ARG A 140 9.02 6.34 -14.70
N PHE A 141 7.85 6.48 -14.09
CA PHE A 141 7.22 7.80 -13.92
C PHE A 141 7.94 8.66 -12.87
N ALA A 142 8.29 8.08 -11.71
CA ALA A 142 9.10 8.79 -10.71
C ALA A 142 10.48 9.22 -11.24
N LEU A 143 11.09 8.42 -12.12
CA LEU A 143 12.34 8.78 -12.82
C LEU A 143 12.15 9.84 -13.90
N LEU A 144 11.03 9.83 -14.62
CA LEU A 144 10.68 10.88 -15.59
C LEU A 144 10.42 12.23 -14.92
N ASP A 145 9.71 12.25 -13.79
CA ASP A 145 9.38 13.50 -13.08
C ASP A 145 10.60 14.08 -12.34
N THR A 146 11.48 13.23 -11.80
CA THR A 146 12.78 13.69 -11.28
C THR A 146 13.69 14.18 -12.39
N ALA A 147 13.80 13.48 -13.53
CA ALA A 147 14.56 13.98 -14.68
C ALA A 147 14.02 15.32 -15.22
N ARG A 148 12.69 15.49 -15.27
CA ARG A 148 12.05 16.71 -15.75
C ARG A 148 12.25 17.90 -14.80
N SER A 149 12.15 17.69 -13.49
CA SER A 149 12.39 18.74 -12.48
C SER A 149 13.87 19.10 -12.35
N VAL A 150 14.79 18.15 -12.58
CA VAL A 150 16.24 18.44 -12.70
C VAL A 150 16.53 19.22 -13.98
N TRP A 151 15.91 18.86 -15.12
CA TRP A 151 16.14 19.57 -16.37
C TRP A 151 15.62 21.02 -16.34
N GLN A 152 14.45 21.26 -15.74
CA GLN A 152 13.96 22.63 -15.52
C GLN A 152 14.95 23.47 -14.68
N LYS A 153 15.52 22.93 -13.61
CA LYS A 153 16.53 23.59 -12.76
C LYS A 153 17.91 23.80 -13.40
N ILE A 154 18.14 23.27 -14.61
CA ILE A 154 19.40 23.43 -15.36
C ILE A 154 19.21 24.38 -16.56
N THR A 155 17.95 24.69 -16.91
CA THR A 155 17.61 25.50 -18.09
C THR A 155 17.07 26.91 -17.73
N ASP A 156 16.83 27.16 -16.44
CA ASP A 156 16.73 28.48 -15.79
C ASP A 156 18.06 28.83 -15.10
#